data_AF-A0A965KXW7-F1
#
_entry.id   AF-A0A965KXW7-F1
#
_cell.length_a   1.000
_cell.length_b   1.000
_cell.length_c   1.000
_cell.angle_alpha   90.00
_cell.angle_beta   90.00
_cell.angle_gamma   90.00
#
_symmetry.space_group_name_H-M   'P 1'
#
loop_
_entity.id
_entity.type
_entity.pdbx_description
1 polymer ?
#
loop_
_entity_poly.entity_id
_entity_poly.type
_entity_poly.pdbx_seq_one_letter_code
_entity_poly.pdbx_strand_id
1 'polypeptide(L)'
;LKTWITIETFGVQKLGQCIDQTCRLAQRLESWITQSEHFFMRAPVTLNIVCFGVKNDPDGALAREIVMELHERGEAAPSLTILDDQPAIRAAILNHRTQEKDLEAFIRFLQLAHSRARSEAPPLTALIEPPHGPGKTRLSQD
;
A
#
# COMPACT_ATOMS: atom_id res chain seq x y z
N LEU A 1 -21.21 23.18 -1.33
CA LEU A 1 -21.42 23.42 0.12
C LEU A 1 -20.44 22.64 1.01
N LYS A 2 -20.31 21.30 0.89
CA LYS A 2 -19.43 20.47 1.76
C LYS A 2 -17.98 20.98 1.83
N THR A 3 -17.34 21.24 0.69
CA THR A 3 -15.95 21.74 0.64
C THR A 3 -15.78 23.09 1.34
N TRP A 4 -16.70 24.02 1.10
CA TRP A 4 -16.68 25.35 1.71
C TRP A 4 -16.79 25.26 3.24
N ILE A 5 -17.76 24.49 3.76
CA ILE A 5 -17.92 24.29 5.20
C ILE A 5 -16.68 23.63 5.82
N THR A 6 -16.05 22.66 5.14
CA THR A 6 -14.80 22.03 5.63
C THR A 6 -13.68 23.07 5.78
N ILE A 7 -13.49 23.94 4.78
CA ILE A 7 -12.44 24.97 4.83
C ILE A 7 -12.73 25.99 5.94
N GLU A 8 -13.97 26.49 6.02
CA GLU A 8 -14.39 27.45 7.05
C GLU A 8 -14.26 26.86 8.47
N THR A 9 -14.58 25.58 8.65
CA THR A 9 -14.59 24.93 9.98
C THR A 9 -13.19 24.57 10.46
N PHE A 10 -12.35 24.02 9.59
CA PHE A 10 -11.05 23.47 9.98
C PHE A 10 -9.88 24.42 9.68
N GLY A 11 -10.07 25.35 8.74
CA GLY A 11 -9.01 26.19 8.21
C GLY A 11 -8.04 25.44 7.30
N VAL A 12 -7.42 26.18 6.38
CA VAL A 12 -6.46 25.61 5.42
C VAL A 12 -5.20 25.06 6.10
N GLN A 13 -4.81 25.64 7.23
CA GLN A 13 -3.62 25.23 7.98
C GLN A 13 -3.76 23.83 8.55
N LYS A 14 -4.90 23.51 9.19
CA LYS A 14 -5.13 22.18 9.76
C LYS A 14 -5.26 21.11 8.69
N LEU A 15 -5.91 21.44 7.57
CA LEU A 15 -6.01 20.55 6.41
C LEU A 15 -4.63 20.24 5.82
N GLY A 16 -3.77 21.26 5.68
CA GLY A 16 -2.37 21.11 5.28
C GLY A 16 -1.59 20.21 6.24
N GLN A 17 -1.69 20.44 7.55
CA GLN A 17 -1.03 19.61 8.56
C GLN A 17 -1.41 18.12 8.48
N CYS A 18 -2.69 17.82 8.18
CA CYS A 18 -3.14 16.45 7.97
C CYS A 18 -2.49 15.81 6.72
N ILE A 19 -2.37 16.55 5.62
CA ILE A 19 -1.71 16.08 4.40
C ILE A 19 -0.21 15.87 4.66
N ASP A 20 0.45 16.83 5.31
CA ASP A 20 1.88 16.73 5.62
C ASP A 20 2.16 15.52 6.52
N GLN A 21 1.28 15.24 7.49
CA GLN A 21 1.39 14.07 8.36
C GLN A 21 1.34 12.76 7.57
N THR A 22 0.39 12.61 6.64
CA THR A 22 0.28 11.37 5.87
C THR A 22 1.45 11.20 4.89
N CYS A 23 1.97 12.29 4.33
CA CYS A 23 3.19 12.26 3.52
C CYS A 23 4.42 11.85 4.35
N ARG A 24 4.59 12.37 5.57
CA ARG A 24 5.66 11.94 6.49
C ARG A 24 5.59 10.45 6.83
N LEU A 25 4.39 9.93 7.07
CA LEU A 25 4.20 8.50 7.33
C LEU A 25 4.56 7.65 6.11
N ALA A 26 4.23 8.11 4.90
CA ALA A 26 4.58 7.40 3.66
C ALA A 26 6.10 7.37 3.43
N GLN A 27 6.80 8.48 3.66
CA GLN A 27 8.27 8.54 3.60
C GLN A 27 8.94 7.63 4.65
N ARG A 28 8.35 7.54 5.85
CA ARG A 28 8.84 6.62 6.89
C ARG A 28 8.63 5.16 6.50
N LEU A 29 7.50 4.82 5.88
CA LEU A 29 7.26 3.49 5.33
C LEU A 29 8.24 3.16 4.19
N GLU A 30 8.49 4.09 3.28
CA GLU A 30 9.49 3.96 2.20
C GLU A 30 10.89 3.67 2.77
N SER A 31 11.29 4.41 3.80
CA SER A 31 12.58 4.23 4.47
C SER A 31 12.72 2.82 5.05
N TRP A 32 11.65 2.31 5.69
CA TRP A 32 11.64 0.94 6.22
C TRP A 32 11.66 -0.12 5.10
N ILE A 33 10.86 0.05 4.04
CA ILE A 33 10.82 -0.89 2.91
C ILE A 33 12.18 -0.97 2.21
N THR A 34 12.85 0.17 2.02
CA THR A 34 14.16 0.23 1.36
C THR A 34 15.23 -0.55 2.13
N GLN A 35 15.10 -0.63 3.45
CA GLN A 35 15.99 -1.39 4.34
C GLN A 35 15.53 -2.83 4.57
N SER A 36 14.36 -3.21 4.05
CA SER A 36 13.77 -4.52 4.28
C SER A 36 14.50 -5.61 3.52
N GLU A 37 14.67 -6.77 4.14
CA GLU A 37 15.15 -7.98 3.47
C GLU A 37 14.08 -8.63 2.58
N HIS A 38 12.80 -8.36 2.84
CA HIS A 38 11.68 -9.08 2.22
C HIS A 38 10.89 -8.24 1.21
N PHE A 39 10.96 -6.92 1.30
CA PHE A 39 10.22 -6.00 0.43
C PHE A 39 11.16 -5.11 -0.37
N PHE A 40 10.65 -4.52 -1.46
CA PHE A 40 11.39 -3.55 -2.25
C PHE A 40 10.45 -2.52 -2.90
N MET A 41 10.93 -1.31 -3.11
CA MET A 41 10.13 -0.23 -3.73
C MET A 41 9.83 -0.52 -5.20
N ARG A 42 8.59 -0.27 -5.64
CA ARG A 42 8.15 -0.39 -7.04
C ARG A 42 7.91 0.96 -7.72
N ALA A 43 7.74 2.03 -6.94
CA ALA A 43 7.56 3.38 -7.43
C ALA A 43 8.09 4.40 -6.39
N PRO A 44 8.54 5.60 -6.81
CA PRO A 44 8.95 6.65 -5.89
C PRO A 44 7.77 7.15 -5.05
N VAL A 45 8.00 7.47 -3.77
CA VAL A 45 6.97 8.07 -2.91
C VAL A 45 6.96 9.58 -3.09
N THR A 46 5.99 10.08 -3.86
CA THR A 46 5.82 11.52 -4.12
C THR A 46 4.84 12.21 -3.16
N LEU A 47 3.90 11.45 -2.58
CA LEU A 47 2.88 11.92 -1.65
C LEU A 47 2.64 10.87 -0.54
N ASN A 48 1.39 10.48 -0.30
CA ASN A 48 0.96 9.61 0.79
C ASN A 48 0.63 8.17 0.34
N ILE A 49 1.17 7.73 -0.81
CA ILE A 49 0.96 6.39 -1.38
C ILE A 49 2.31 5.72 -1.56
N VAL A 50 2.42 4.48 -1.07
CA VAL A 50 3.63 3.67 -1.15
C VAL A 50 3.30 2.39 -1.92
N CYS A 51 3.99 2.16 -3.03
CA CYS A 51 3.85 0.97 -3.85
C CYS A 51 5.13 0.14 -3.78
N PHE A 52 5.02 -1.10 -3.34
CA PHE A 52 6.16 -1.99 -3.10
C PHE A 52 5.84 -3.43 -3.46
N GLY A 53 6.88 -4.20 -3.78
CA GLY A 53 6.81 -5.61 -4.12
C GLY A 53 7.45 -6.47 -3.03
N VAL A 54 7.31 -7.79 -3.19
CA VAL A 54 7.91 -8.79 -2.31
C VAL A 54 9.11 -9.42 -3.04
N LYS A 55 10.23 -9.59 -2.36
CA LYS A 55 11.42 -10.21 -2.96
C LYS A 55 11.20 -11.72 -3.14
N ASN A 56 11.77 -12.27 -4.21
CA ASN A 56 11.60 -13.68 -4.60
C ASN A 56 10.13 -14.06 -4.91
N ASP A 57 9.35 -13.11 -5.44
CA ASP A 57 7.94 -13.27 -5.81
C ASP A 57 7.74 -12.87 -7.29
N PRO A 58 8.21 -13.68 -8.26
CA PRO A 58 8.31 -13.29 -9.67
C PRO A 58 6.97 -13.11 -10.38
N ASP A 59 5.89 -13.66 -9.83
CA ASP A 59 4.53 -13.55 -10.36
C ASP A 59 3.60 -12.70 -9.48
N GLY A 60 4.10 -12.21 -8.33
CA GLY A 60 3.34 -11.45 -7.36
C GLY A 60 2.34 -12.28 -6.55
N ALA A 61 2.46 -13.62 -6.52
CA ALA A 61 1.57 -14.48 -5.75
C ALA A 61 1.70 -14.24 -4.25
N LEU A 62 2.91 -14.06 -3.74
CA LEU A 62 3.15 -13.78 -2.32
C LEU A 62 2.63 -12.39 -1.92
N ALA A 63 2.77 -11.40 -2.81
CA ALA A 63 2.18 -10.07 -2.61
C ALA A 63 0.65 -10.13 -2.50
N ARG A 64 -0.01 -10.94 -3.36
CA ARG A 64 -1.45 -11.18 -3.29
C ARG A 64 -1.86 -11.83 -1.98
N GLU A 65 -1.17 -12.88 -1.59
CA GLU A 65 -1.45 -13.63 -0.37
C GLU A 65 -1.31 -12.74 0.88
N ILE A 66 -0.23 -11.95 0.96
CA ILE A 66 -0.04 -11.00 2.08
C ILE A 66 -1.21 -10.02 2.17
N VAL A 67 -1.68 -9.46 1.05
CA VAL A 67 -2.82 -8.54 1.07
C VAL A 67 -4.10 -9.24 1.52
N MET A 68 -4.36 -10.46 1.03
CA MET A 68 -5.52 -11.26 1.43
C MET A 68 -5.49 -11.58 2.92
N GLU A 69 -4.36 -12.06 3.43
CA GLU A 69 -4.20 -12.46 4.83
C GLU A 69 -4.39 -11.27 5.80
N LEU A 70 -3.85 -10.10 5.45
CA LEU A 70 -4.07 -8.86 6.21
C LEU A 70 -5.56 -8.47 6.25
N HIS A 71 -6.27 -8.63 5.14
CA HIS A 71 -7.70 -8.33 5.03
C HIS A 71 -8.55 -9.30 5.86
N GLU A 72 -8.30 -10.60 5.74
CA GLU A 72 -9.05 -11.64 6.44
C GLU A 72 -8.89 -11.54 7.96
N ARG A 73 -7.71 -11.10 8.42
CA ARG A 73 -7.45 -10.85 9.85
C ARG A 73 -8.00 -9.51 10.35
N GLY A 74 -8.40 -8.61 9.45
CA GLY A 74 -8.82 -7.26 9.80
C GLY A 74 -7.70 -6.41 10.41
N GLU A 75 -6.44 -6.74 10.12
CA GLU A 75 -5.26 -6.07 10.69
C GLU A 75 -4.93 -4.78 9.93
N ALA A 76 -5.02 -4.83 8.59
CA ALA A 76 -4.81 -3.69 7.70
C ALA A 76 -5.53 -3.91 6.37
N ALA A 77 -5.74 -2.83 5.60
CA ALA A 77 -6.41 -2.91 4.31
C ALA A 77 -5.61 -2.26 3.15
N PRO A 78 -4.39 -2.73 2.85
CA PRO A 78 -3.68 -2.31 1.64
C PRO A 78 -4.39 -2.84 0.38
N SER A 79 -4.19 -2.18 -0.76
CA SER A 79 -4.72 -2.67 -2.04
C SER A 79 -3.62 -3.32 -2.87
N LEU A 80 -4.01 -4.03 -3.92
CA LEU A 80 -3.09 -4.43 -4.99
C LEU A 80 -3.18 -3.46 -6.15
N THR A 81 -2.07 -3.30 -6.87
CA THR A 81 -2.01 -2.61 -8.16
C THR A 81 -1.04 -3.35 -9.08
N ILE A 82 -1.09 -3.08 -10.38
CA ILE A 82 -0.16 -3.65 -11.36
C ILE A 82 0.83 -2.56 -11.77
N LEU A 83 2.11 -2.83 -11.60
CA LEU A 83 3.22 -1.98 -12.07
C LEU A 83 4.17 -2.87 -12.86
N ASP A 84 4.57 -2.46 -14.05
CA ASP A 84 5.41 -3.25 -14.98
C ASP A 84 4.95 -4.71 -15.11
N ASP A 85 3.64 -4.89 -15.38
CA ASP A 85 2.96 -6.19 -15.51
C ASP A 85 3.05 -7.12 -14.28
N GLN A 86 3.47 -6.60 -13.12
CA GLN A 86 3.59 -7.36 -11.88
C GLN A 86 2.73 -6.77 -10.75
N PRO A 87 2.08 -7.61 -9.93
CA PRO A 87 1.39 -7.17 -8.73
C PRO A 87 2.31 -6.46 -7.74
N ALA A 88 1.84 -5.34 -7.20
CA ALA A 88 2.48 -4.58 -6.15
C ALA A 88 1.48 -4.29 -5.03
N ILE A 89 1.94 -4.32 -3.79
CA ILE A 89 1.20 -3.88 -2.62
C ILE A 89 1.17 -2.36 -2.63
N ARG A 90 -0.03 -1.80 -2.53
CA ARG A 90 -0.28 -0.35 -2.50
C ARG A 90 -0.87 0.03 -1.14
N ALA A 91 -0.06 0.70 -0.34
CA ALA A 91 -0.47 1.31 0.92
C ALA A 91 -0.80 2.80 0.69
N ALA A 92 -2.08 3.16 0.78
CA ALA A 92 -2.53 4.55 0.68
C ALA A 92 -2.86 5.10 2.08
N ILE A 93 -2.02 5.99 2.60
CA ILE A 93 -2.15 6.54 3.95
C ILE A 93 -3.05 7.79 3.87
N LEU A 94 -4.37 7.59 3.82
CA LEU A 94 -5.33 8.68 3.59
C LEU A 94 -6.09 9.12 4.85
N ASN A 95 -6.13 8.27 5.88
CA ASN A 95 -6.88 8.57 7.08
C ASN A 95 -6.09 9.55 7.96
N HIS A 96 -6.63 10.77 8.13
CA HIS A 96 -6.03 11.82 8.94
C HIS A 96 -5.82 11.46 10.42
N ARG A 97 -6.46 10.37 10.91
CA ARG A 97 -6.27 9.85 12.26
C ARG A 97 -5.13 8.83 12.37
N THR A 98 -4.56 8.37 11.26
CA THR A 98 -3.43 7.44 11.26
C THR A 98 -2.21 8.12 11.88
N GLN A 99 -1.60 7.45 12.86
CA GLN A 99 -0.43 7.89 13.60
C GLN A 99 0.73 6.93 13.38
N GLU A 100 1.90 7.32 13.89
CA GLU A 100 3.14 6.53 13.79
C GLU A 100 3.01 5.13 14.40
N LYS A 101 2.28 4.99 15.53
CA LYS A 101 1.97 3.68 16.14
C LYS A 101 1.19 2.75 15.21
N ASP A 102 0.33 3.29 14.35
CA ASP A 102 -0.48 2.52 13.41
C ASP A 102 0.41 2.06 12.25
N LEU A 103 1.35 2.91 11.82
CA LEU A 103 2.38 2.53 10.85
C LEU A 103 3.30 1.43 11.39
N GLU A 104 3.73 1.53 12.65
CA GLU A 104 4.52 0.49 13.32
C GLU A 104 3.76 -0.82 13.44
N ALA A 105 2.45 -0.76 13.74
CA ALA A 105 1.59 -1.94 13.72
C ALA A 105 1.49 -2.54 12.32
N PHE A 106 1.27 -1.71 11.29
CA PHE A 106 1.22 -2.16 9.90
C PHE A 106 2.51 -2.83 9.44
N ILE A 107 3.67 -2.29 9.82
CA ILE A 107 4.98 -2.92 9.54
C ILE A 107 5.08 -4.31 10.18
N ARG A 108 4.67 -4.46 11.46
CA ARG A 108 4.67 -5.76 12.12
C ARG A 108 3.71 -6.73 11.44
N PHE A 109 2.52 -6.27 11.04
CA PHE A 109 1.56 -7.09 10.31
C PHE A 109 2.10 -7.55 8.96
N LEU A 110 2.77 -6.68 8.19
CA LEU A 110 3.43 -7.06 6.94
C LEU A 110 4.47 -8.16 7.13
N GLN A 111 5.28 -8.07 8.19
CA GLN A 111 6.29 -9.09 8.50
C GLN A 111 5.65 -10.42 8.88
N LEU A 112 4.61 -10.40 9.72
CA LEU A 112 3.88 -11.59 10.14
C LEU A 112 3.18 -12.23 8.94
N ALA A 113 2.49 -11.43 8.12
CA ALA A 113 1.82 -11.86 6.90
C ALA A 113 2.80 -12.56 5.94
N HIS A 114 3.95 -11.93 5.68
CA HIS A 114 5.00 -12.52 4.86
C HIS A 114 5.50 -13.86 5.42
N SER A 115 5.70 -13.96 6.75
CA SER A 115 6.16 -15.22 7.36
C SER A 115 5.15 -16.36 7.25
N ARG A 116 3.86 -16.04 7.38
CA ARG A 116 2.75 -17.01 7.29
C ARG A 116 2.54 -17.47 5.85
N ALA A 117 2.47 -16.51 4.92
CA ALA A 117 2.31 -16.78 3.49
C ALA A 117 3.49 -17.56 2.88
N ARG A 118 4.68 -17.52 3.50
CA ARG A 118 5.80 -18.42 3.12
C ARG A 118 5.74 -19.81 3.74
N SER A 119 5.06 -19.95 4.87
CA SER A 119 4.91 -21.23 5.57
C SER A 119 3.79 -22.08 4.95
N GLU A 120 2.79 -21.42 4.37
CA GLU A 120 1.73 -22.03 3.57
C GLU A 120 2.08 -21.91 2.08
N ALA A 121 2.70 -22.93 1.50
CA ALA A 121 2.91 -22.97 0.05
C ALA A 121 1.53 -23.03 -0.68
N PRO A 122 1.30 -22.27 -1.76
CA PRO A 122 -0.06 -22.05 -2.23
C PRO A 122 -0.55 -23.19 -3.14
N PRO A 123 -1.85 -23.54 -3.10
CA PRO A 123 -2.56 -23.96 -4.28
C PRO A 123 -3.48 -22.81 -4.71
N LEU A 124 -2.90 -21.75 -5.29
CA LEU A 124 -3.69 -20.68 -5.93
C LEU A 124 -3.44 -20.58 -7.44
N THR A 125 -3.06 -21.69 -8.07
CA THR A 125 -3.00 -21.79 -9.54
C THR A 125 -4.39 -21.81 -10.19
N ALA A 126 -5.48 -21.88 -9.40
CA ALA A 126 -6.81 -22.22 -9.90
C ALA A 126 -7.73 -21.03 -10.24
N LEU A 127 -7.42 -19.77 -9.90
CA LEU A 127 -8.42 -18.68 -9.96
C LEU A 127 -7.98 -17.36 -10.62
N ILE A 128 -6.83 -17.30 -11.29
CA ILE A 128 -6.44 -16.07 -12.02
C ILE A 128 -6.83 -16.21 -13.49
N GLU A 129 -8.03 -15.76 -13.84
CA GLU A 129 -8.26 -15.27 -15.20
C GLU A 129 -7.55 -13.91 -15.37
N PRO A 130 -6.91 -13.64 -16.51
CA PRO A 130 -6.22 -12.38 -16.74
C PRO A 130 -7.23 -11.22 -16.69
N PRO A 131 -6.83 -10.04 -16.15
CA PRO A 131 -7.71 -8.89 -16.05
C PRO A 131 -8.26 -8.52 -17.44
N HIS A 132 -9.57 -8.69 -17.62
CA HIS A 132 -10.26 -8.25 -18.82
C HIS A 132 -10.54 -6.75 -18.73
N GLY A 133 -9.65 -5.95 -19.31
CA GLY A 133 -9.85 -4.52 -19.50
C GLY A 133 -8.59 -3.84 -20.02
N PRO A 134 -8.69 -2.79 -20.84
CA PRO A 134 -7.53 -2.04 -21.28
C PRO A 134 -6.92 -1.32 -20.07
N GLY A 135 -5.92 -1.93 -19.45
CA GLY A 135 -5.11 -1.38 -18.36
C GLY A 135 -4.22 -0.22 -18.84
N LYS A 136 -4.83 0.82 -19.42
CA LYS A 136 -4.17 2.08 -19.75
C LYS A 136 -4.65 3.13 -18.77
N THR A 137 -3.89 3.35 -17.69
CA THR A 137 -3.98 4.63 -16.97
C THR A 137 -3.50 5.71 -17.94
N ARG A 138 -4.45 6.52 -18.42
CA ARG A 138 -4.27 7.55 -19.46
C ARG A 138 -3.58 8.81 -18.89
N LEU A 139 -2.43 8.65 -18.23
CA LEU A 139 -1.69 9.75 -17.58
C LEU A 139 -0.16 9.61 -17.78
N SER A 140 0.28 9.29 -19.00
CA SER A 140 1.71 9.39 -19.36
C SER A 140 1.97 9.99 -20.75
N GLN A 141 0.99 10.67 -21.34
CA GLN A 141 1.20 11.52 -22.52
C GLN A 141 0.32 12.76 -22.36
N ASP A 142 0.89 13.77 -21.72
CA ASP A 142 0.78 15.21 -22.03
C ASP A 142 1.72 15.98 -21.09
#